data_AF-A0A816H287-F1
#
_entry.id   AF-A0A816H287-F1
#
_cell.length_a   1.000
_cell.length_b   1.000
_cell.length_c   1.000
_cell.angle_alpha   90.00
_cell.angle_beta   90.00
_cell.angle_gamma   90.00
#
_symmetry.space_group_name_H-M   'P 1'
#
loop_
_entity.id
_entity.type
_entity.pdbx_description
1 polymer ?
#
loop_
_entity_poly.entity_id
_entity_poly.type
_entity_poly.pdbx_seq_one_letter_code
_entity_poly.pdbx_strand_id
1 'polypeptide(L)'
;TTSPREPPKSDKSINILLLGESGVGKSTFINAFVNYLKFYELKQAEKNPIVLIPVSFIMTTDDNFTERLVKFQGCDTLSNEDHDHLGQSVTQHCKSYVFTLKDGKNRDQKLRIIDTPGI
;
A
#
# COMPACT_ATOMS: atom_id res chain seq x y z
N THR A 1 -33.03 35.28 -5.00
CA THR A 1 -32.61 34.92 -3.62
C THR A 1 -31.89 33.58 -3.68
N THR A 2 -30.57 33.57 -3.62
CA THR A 2 -29.78 32.33 -3.61
C THR A 2 -29.67 31.86 -2.16
N SER A 3 -30.18 30.67 -1.84
CA SER A 3 -30.01 30.11 -0.50
C SER A 3 -28.52 29.88 -0.20
N PRO A 4 -28.09 29.97 1.07
CA PRO A 4 -26.73 29.58 1.44
C PRO A 4 -26.53 28.11 1.08
N ARG A 5 -25.45 27.80 0.35
CA ARG A 5 -25.00 26.41 0.19
C ARG A 5 -24.58 25.90 1.56
N GLU A 6 -25.18 24.82 2.03
CA GLU A 6 -24.70 24.13 3.23
C GLU A 6 -23.21 23.79 3.05
N PRO A 7 -22.36 23.99 4.08
CA PRO A 7 -20.97 23.58 4.00
C PRO A 7 -20.93 22.06 3.74
N PRO A 8 -20.04 21.57 2.85
CA PRO A 8 -19.97 20.15 2.54
C PRO A 8 -19.73 19.38 3.84
N LYS A 9 -20.58 18.36 4.10
CA LYS A 9 -20.36 17.41 5.21
C LYS A 9 -18.91 16.92 5.13
N SER A 10 -18.14 17.17 6.19
CA SER A 10 -16.76 16.71 6.24
C SER A 10 -16.76 15.18 6.28
N ASP A 11 -16.40 14.59 5.15
CA ASP A 11 -16.17 13.16 5.04
C ASP A 11 -14.96 12.85 5.92
N LYS A 12 -15.20 12.37 7.15
CA LYS A 12 -14.14 12.10 8.14
C LYS A 12 -13.24 11.02 7.55
N SER A 13 -12.08 11.42 7.04
CA SER A 13 -11.05 10.53 6.52
C SER A 13 -9.80 10.68 7.34
N ILE A 14 -9.21 9.54 7.73
CA ILE A 14 -7.87 9.51 8.31
C ILE A 14 -6.91 9.47 7.13
N ASN A 15 -5.95 10.39 7.08
CA ASN A 15 -4.94 10.43 6.02
C ASN A 15 -3.58 10.14 6.64
N ILE A 16 -2.91 9.12 6.14
CA ILE A 16 -1.57 8.69 6.56
C ILE A 16 -0.64 8.88 5.37
N LEU A 17 0.43 9.63 5.54
CA LEU A 17 1.49 9.82 4.55
C LEU A 17 2.67 8.91 4.91
N LEU A 18 3.11 8.07 3.99
CA LEU A 18 4.30 7.24 4.17
C LEU A 18 5.52 7.98 3.62
N LEU A 19 6.52 8.20 4.47
CA LEU A 19 7.80 8.81 4.11
C LEU A 19 8.94 7.87 4.51
N GLY A 20 10.01 7.89 3.73
CA GLY A 20 11.22 7.10 4.00
C GLY A 20 12.04 6.89 2.74
N GLU A 21 13.29 6.48 2.92
CA GLU A 21 14.25 6.25 1.83
C GLU A 21 13.76 5.24 0.79
N SER A 22 14.38 5.26 -0.38
CA SER A 22 14.16 4.26 -1.43
C SER A 22 14.51 2.86 -0.93
N GLY A 23 13.63 1.87 -1.18
CA GLY A 23 13.84 0.49 -0.76
C GLY A 23 13.48 0.16 0.70
N VAL A 24 13.05 1.13 1.53
CA VAL A 24 12.68 0.88 2.94
C VAL A 24 11.40 0.02 3.11
N GLY A 25 10.65 -0.21 2.03
CA GLY A 25 9.49 -1.11 2.02
C GLY A 25 8.12 -0.45 2.19
N LYS A 26 7.95 0.83 1.81
CA LYS A 26 6.66 1.55 1.87
C LYS A 26 5.54 0.83 1.09
N SER A 27 5.79 0.48 -0.17
CA SER A 27 4.83 -0.27 -1.01
C SER A 27 4.55 -1.67 -0.46
N THR A 28 5.58 -2.34 0.08
CA THR A 28 5.46 -3.63 0.76
C THR A 28 4.55 -3.55 1.99
N PHE A 29 4.67 -2.49 2.78
CA PHE A 29 3.80 -2.24 3.92
C PHE A 29 2.32 -2.09 3.50
N ILE A 30 2.05 -1.36 2.41
CA ILE A 30 0.68 -1.22 1.89
C ILE A 30 0.11 -2.58 1.48
N ASN A 31 0.88 -3.40 0.75
CA ASN A 31 0.47 -4.76 0.39
C ASN A 31 0.18 -5.61 1.64
N ALA A 32 1.06 -5.58 2.65
CA ALA A 32 0.84 -6.31 3.89
C ALA A 32 -0.42 -5.83 4.63
N PHE A 33 -0.65 -4.52 4.67
CA PHE A 33 -1.83 -3.92 5.30
C PHE A 33 -3.14 -4.38 4.65
N VAL A 34 -3.17 -4.50 3.32
CA VAL A 34 -4.34 -5.02 2.59
C VAL A 34 -4.64 -6.45 2.99
N ASN A 35 -3.62 -7.30 3.08
CA ASN A 35 -3.77 -8.67 3.52
C ASN A 35 -4.27 -8.75 4.96
N TYR A 36 -3.75 -7.90 5.86
CA TYR A 36 -4.21 -7.81 7.24
C TYR A 36 -5.69 -7.40 7.33
N LEU A 37 -6.14 -6.46 6.51
CA LEU A 37 -7.55 -6.06 6.49
C LEU A 37 -8.47 -7.14 5.89
N LYS A 38 -7.96 -7.95 4.96
CA LYS A 38 -8.79 -8.92 4.22
C LYS A 38 -8.89 -10.27 4.93
N PHE A 39 -7.78 -10.75 5.48
CA PHE A 39 -7.67 -12.10 6.00
C PHE A 39 -7.64 -12.09 7.52
N TYR A 40 -8.34 -13.04 8.12
CA TYR A 40 -8.34 -13.19 9.57
C TYR A 40 -7.05 -13.84 10.09
N GLU A 41 -6.48 -14.75 9.30
CA GLU A 41 -5.25 -15.48 9.63
C GLU A 41 -4.22 -15.36 8.52
N LEU A 42 -2.93 -15.34 8.93
CA LEU A 42 -1.81 -15.34 8.00
C LEU A 42 -1.85 -16.54 7.04
N LYS A 43 -2.24 -17.73 7.52
CA LYS A 43 -2.37 -18.96 6.71
C LYS A 43 -3.34 -18.81 5.54
N GLN A 44 -4.32 -17.92 5.64
CA GLN A 44 -5.25 -17.64 4.55
C GLN A 44 -4.58 -16.75 3.49
N ALA A 45 -3.87 -15.71 3.94
CA ALA A 45 -3.11 -14.82 3.08
C ALA A 45 -1.96 -15.54 2.34
N GLU A 46 -1.28 -16.48 2.99
CA GLU A 46 -0.18 -17.25 2.39
C GLU A 46 -0.60 -18.04 1.15
N LYS A 47 -1.85 -18.52 1.10
CA LYS A 47 -2.35 -19.31 -0.03
C LYS A 47 -2.65 -18.46 -1.25
N ASN A 48 -3.22 -17.28 -1.05
CA ASN A 48 -3.64 -16.37 -2.13
C ASN A 48 -3.49 -14.91 -1.66
N PRO A 49 -2.25 -14.39 -1.59
CA PRO A 49 -2.01 -13.05 -1.07
C PRO A 49 -2.56 -12.01 -2.04
N ILE A 50 -3.09 -10.92 -1.51
CA ILE A 50 -3.46 -9.75 -2.32
C ILE A 50 -2.23 -8.87 -2.48
N VAL A 51 -1.83 -8.63 -3.73
CA VAL A 51 -0.75 -7.73 -4.08
C VAL A 51 -1.36 -6.57 -4.86
N LEU A 52 -1.53 -5.42 -4.21
CA LEU A 52 -2.03 -4.21 -4.88
C LEU A 52 -0.94 -3.59 -5.74
N ILE A 53 0.23 -3.38 -5.14
CA ILE A 53 1.35 -2.66 -5.74
C ILE A 53 2.41 -3.69 -6.15
N PRO A 54 2.90 -3.69 -7.40
CA PRO A 54 4.02 -4.53 -7.80
C PRO A 54 5.22 -4.32 -6.88
N VAL A 55 5.89 -5.40 -6.47
CA VAL A 55 7.10 -5.31 -5.64
C VAL A 55 8.15 -6.31 -6.12
N SER A 56 9.42 -5.91 -6.04
CA SER A 56 10.58 -6.73 -6.39
C SER A 56 11.68 -6.49 -5.36
N PHE A 57 12.16 -7.55 -4.71
CA PHE A 57 13.21 -7.46 -3.70
C PHE A 57 14.02 -8.76 -3.62
N ILE A 58 15.25 -8.66 -3.12
CA ILE A 58 16.13 -9.81 -2.90
C ILE A 58 15.87 -10.35 -1.49
N MET A 59 15.71 -11.66 -1.39
CA MET A 59 15.59 -12.37 -0.13
C MET A 59 16.69 -13.42 -0.03
N THR A 60 17.44 -13.38 1.06
CA THR A 60 18.42 -14.43 1.39
C THR A 60 17.70 -15.56 2.10
N THR A 61 17.81 -16.77 1.57
CA THR A 61 17.25 -17.99 2.16
C THR A 61 18.36 -18.86 2.72
N ASP A 62 17.99 -19.79 3.60
CA ASP A 62 18.82 -20.88 4.12
C ASP A 62 20.16 -20.49 4.78
N ASP A 63 20.83 -21.48 5.36
CA ASP A 63 22.12 -21.28 6.04
C ASP A 63 23.28 -21.05 5.05
N ASN A 64 23.05 -21.26 3.75
CA ASN A 64 24.04 -21.03 2.71
C ASN A 64 23.98 -19.62 2.11
N PHE A 65 23.13 -18.74 2.67
CA PHE A 65 22.95 -17.37 2.22
C PHE A 65 22.55 -17.27 0.74
N THR A 66 21.70 -18.18 0.27
CA THR A 66 21.25 -18.19 -1.12
C THR A 66 20.36 -16.99 -1.40
N GLU A 67 20.79 -16.08 -2.27
CA GLU A 67 19.97 -14.94 -2.69
C GLU A 67 18.93 -15.34 -3.73
N ARG A 68 17.69 -14.88 -3.53
CA ARG A 68 16.57 -15.08 -4.46
C ARG A 68 15.90 -13.76 -4.76
N LEU A 69 15.69 -13.48 -6.04
CA LEU A 69 14.88 -12.36 -6.47
C LEU A 69 13.39 -12.74 -6.37
N VAL A 70 12.68 -12.08 -5.46
CA VAL A 70 11.25 -12.24 -5.28
C VAL A 70 10.55 -11.14 -6.06
N LYS A 71 9.61 -11.52 -6.94
CA LYS A 71 8.78 -10.60 -7.71
C LYS A 71 7.32 -10.94 -7.54
N PHE A 72 6.54 -9.94 -7.14
CA PHE A 72 5.09 -10.03 -7.14
C PHE A 72 4.52 -9.01 -8.11
N GLN A 73 3.68 -9.49 -9.02
CA GLN A 73 2.94 -8.61 -9.90
C GLN A 73 1.72 -8.08 -9.16
N GLY A 74 1.56 -6.76 -9.16
CA GLY A 74 0.40 -6.11 -8.56
C GLY A 74 -0.84 -6.22 -9.45
N CYS A 75 -2.02 -6.09 -8.85
CA CYS A 75 -3.28 -5.96 -9.58
C CYS A 75 -3.46 -4.57 -10.21
N ASP A 76 -2.66 -3.59 -9.80
CA ASP A 76 -2.67 -2.24 -10.36
C ASP A 76 -1.98 -2.22 -11.73
N THR A 77 -2.76 -1.93 -12.77
CA THR A 77 -2.30 -1.92 -14.16
C THR A 77 -1.63 -0.62 -14.56
N LEU A 78 -1.62 0.39 -13.69
CA LEU A 78 -0.96 1.68 -13.94
C LEU A 78 0.49 1.59 -13.50
N SER A 79 1.42 1.79 -14.43
CA SER A 79 2.87 1.79 -14.17
C SER A 79 3.25 2.98 -13.30
N ASN A 80 3.26 2.80 -11.97
CA ASN A 80 3.79 3.77 -11.01
C ASN A 80 5.04 3.23 -10.28
N GLU A 81 5.43 1.98 -10.55
CA GLU A 81 6.61 1.35 -9.98
C GLU A 81 7.64 1.10 -11.09
N ASP A 82 8.88 1.52 -10.85
CA ASP A 82 10.03 1.29 -11.71
C ASP A 82 11.10 0.52 -10.93
N HIS A 83 11.38 -0.69 -11.37
CA HIS A 83 12.36 -1.58 -10.72
C HIS A 83 13.68 -1.68 -11.50
N ASP A 84 13.82 -0.96 -12.62
CA ASP A 84 14.96 -1.11 -13.53
C ASP A 84 16.11 -0.15 -13.19
N HIS A 85 15.87 0.82 -12.31
CA HIS A 85 16.84 1.85 -11.93
C HIS A 85 17.32 1.67 -10.48
N LEU A 86 18.51 1.07 -10.33
CA LEU A 86 19.14 0.87 -9.03
C LEU A 86 19.43 2.20 -8.33
N GLY A 87 19.06 2.28 -7.04
CA GLY A 87 19.29 3.45 -6.19
C GLY A 87 18.29 4.60 -6.40
N GLN A 88 17.38 4.50 -7.37
CA GLN A 88 16.26 5.42 -7.51
C GLN A 88 15.06 4.94 -6.69
N SER A 89 14.14 5.85 -6.42
CA SER A 89 12.84 5.46 -5.87
C SER A 89 12.13 4.54 -6.85
N VAL A 90 11.60 3.43 -6.32
CA VAL A 90 10.77 2.51 -7.11
C VAL A 90 9.41 3.15 -7.39
N THR A 91 8.77 3.74 -6.39
CA THR A 91 7.54 4.51 -6.56
C THR A 91 7.86 5.84 -7.26
N GLN A 92 7.22 6.09 -8.41
CA GLN A 92 7.54 7.25 -9.27
C GLN A 92 6.76 8.51 -8.88
N HIS A 93 5.49 8.36 -8.52
CA HIS A 93 4.62 9.46 -8.12
C HIS A 93 3.83 9.13 -6.86
N CYS A 94 3.46 10.18 -6.11
CA CYS A 94 2.61 10.02 -4.93
C CYS A 94 1.25 9.41 -5.32
N LYS A 95 0.84 8.35 -4.62
CA LYS A 95 -0.42 7.64 -4.91
C LYS A 95 -1.22 7.39 -3.65
N SER A 96 -2.53 7.58 -3.73
CA SER A 96 -3.45 7.37 -2.62
C SER A 96 -4.19 6.04 -2.74
N TYR A 97 -4.16 5.24 -1.68
CA TYR A 97 -4.95 4.02 -1.51
C TYR A 97 -5.99 4.27 -0.42
N VAL A 98 -7.28 4.09 -0.76
CA VAL A 98 -8.38 4.36 0.16
C VAL A 98 -9.03 3.05 0.59
N PHE A 99 -9.09 2.84 1.90
CA PHE A 99 -9.69 1.69 2.56
C PHE A 99 -10.92 2.14 3.35
N THR A 100 -11.99 1.35 3.30
CA THR A 100 -13.16 1.53 4.17
C THR A 100 -13.03 0.57 5.35
N LEU A 101 -12.82 1.13 6.54
CA LEU A 101 -12.74 0.38 7.79
C LEU A 101 -14.12 0.35 8.44
N LYS A 102 -14.52 -0.80 8.99
CA LYS A 102 -15.69 -0.88 9.85
C LYS A 102 -15.27 -0.59 11.28
N ASP A 103 -15.68 0.54 11.83
CA ASP A 103 -15.62 0.77 13.27
C ASP A 103 -16.56 -0.24 13.95
N GLY A 104 -16.20 -0.80 15.11
CA GLY A 104 -17.00 -1.76 15.88
C GLY A 104 -18.41 -1.25 16.28
N LYS A 105 -18.73 -0.01 15.91
CA LYS A 105 -20.03 0.66 16.00
C LYS A 105 -20.82 0.70 14.67
N ASN A 106 -20.47 -0.13 13.68
CA ASN A 106 -21.09 -0.17 12.34
C ASN A 106 -21.05 1.16 11.57
N ARG A 107 -19.99 1.95 11.76
CA ARG A 107 -19.75 3.17 10.97
C ARG A 107 -18.58 2.93 10.03
N ASP A 108 -18.76 3.32 8.78
CA ASP A 108 -17.69 3.29 7.79
C ASP A 108 -16.74 4.47 8.05
N GLN A 109 -15.46 4.16 8.32
CA GLN A 109 -14.37 5.12 8.46
C GLN A 109 -13.45 4.99 7.25
N LYS A 110 -13.26 6.08 6.49
CA LYS A 110 -12.30 6.09 5.38
C LYS A 110 -10.88 6.28 5.90
N LEU A 111 -9.96 5.41 5.49
CA LEU A 111 -8.52 5.54 5.70
C LEU A 111 -7.86 5.72 4.34
N ARG A 112 -7.11 6.80 4.15
CA ARG A 112 -6.28 7.05 2.98
C ARG A 112 -4.82 6.88 3.37
N ILE A 113 -4.13 5.95 2.72
CA ILE A 113 -2.68 5.84 2.78
C ILE A 113 -2.12 6.49 1.52
N ILE A 114 -1.21 7.44 1.69
CA ILE A 114 -0.53 8.16 0.62
C ILE A 114 0.89 7.62 0.56
N ASP A 115 1.18 6.87 -0.48
CA ASP A 115 2.51 6.40 -0.80
C ASP A 115 3.28 7.49 -1.54
N THR A 116 4.57 7.61 -1.28
CA THR A 116 5.43 8.63 -1.90
C THR A 116 6.69 7.99 -2.47
N PRO A 117 7.33 8.64 -3.45
CA PRO A 117 8.70 8.31 -3.81
C PRO A 117 9.61 8.30 -2.57
N GLY A 118 10.63 7.45 -2.62
CA GLY A 118 11.74 7.47 -1.68
C GLY A 118 12.50 8.79 -1.77
N ILE A 119 12.90 9.30 -0.60
CA ILE A 119 13.78 10.46 -0.45
C ILE A 119 15.25 10.05 -0.50
#